data_AF-A0A7Z0LET5-F1
#
_entry.id   AF-A0A7Z0LET5-F1
#
_cell.length_a   1.000
_cell.length_b   1.000
_cell.length_c   1.000
_cell.angle_alpha   90.00
_cell.angle_beta   90.00
_cell.angle_gamma   90.00
#
_symmetry.space_group_name_H-M   'P 1'
#
loop_
_entity.id
_entity.type
_entity.pdbx_description
1 polymer ?
#
loop_
_entity_poly.entity_id
_entity_poly.type
_entity_poly.pdbx_seq_one_letter_code
_entity_poly.pdbx_strand_id
1 'polypeptide(L)' 'TPVAKDQTVEPGSTPKAEDSIANLSELPAGTTVAFKEPVDTTDAGDKPATVVVTYPDGSSEEVPVTVKVSK' A
#
# COMPACT_ATOMS: atom_id res chain seq x y z
N THR A 1 7.91 -7.88 -10.23
CA THR A 1 7.04 -8.05 -9.06
C THR A 1 7.14 -6.82 -8.19
N PRO A 2 6.05 -6.41 -7.55
CA PRO A 2 6.02 -5.28 -6.64
C PRO A 2 6.75 -5.61 -5.34
N VAL A 3 7.45 -4.62 -4.79
CA VAL A 3 8.20 -4.74 -3.55
C VAL A 3 7.48 -3.96 -2.46
N ALA A 4 7.05 -4.68 -1.41
CA ALA A 4 6.43 -4.09 -0.25
C ALA A 4 7.34 -3.05 0.42
N LYS A 5 6.73 -1.98 0.92
CA LYS A 5 7.38 -0.95 1.73
C LYS A 5 6.48 -0.63 2.91
N ASP A 6 7.07 -0.62 4.09
CA ASP A 6 6.38 -0.12 5.27
C ASP A 6 6.21 1.40 5.17
N GLN A 7 5.03 1.86 5.52
CA GLN A 7 4.74 3.29 5.62
C GLN A 7 4.41 3.65 7.05
N THR A 8 4.74 4.88 7.45
CA THR A 8 4.40 5.43 8.75
C THR A 8 3.51 6.65 8.57
N VAL A 9 2.39 6.69 9.29
CA VAL A 9 1.37 7.72 9.15
C VAL A 9 0.89 8.20 10.52
N GLU A 10 0.34 9.41 10.57
CA GLU A 10 -0.24 9.96 11.81
C GLU A 10 -1.63 9.37 12.08
N PRO A 11 -2.07 9.33 13.36
CA PRO A 11 -3.41 8.88 13.70
C PRO A 11 -4.52 9.64 12.96
N GLY A 12 -5.47 8.92 12.37
CA GLY A 12 -6.61 9.45 11.62
C GLY A 12 -6.29 9.96 10.21
N SER A 13 -5.04 9.81 9.75
CA SER A 13 -4.67 10.14 8.36
C SER A 13 -4.99 9.01 7.38
N THR A 14 -5.23 9.34 6.12
CA THR A 14 -5.49 8.33 5.08
C THR A 14 -4.17 7.91 4.42
N PRO A 15 -3.70 6.67 4.61
CA PRO A 15 -2.50 6.17 3.95
C PRO A 15 -2.74 6.03 2.44
N LYS A 16 -1.69 6.20 1.63
CA LYS A 16 -1.74 5.92 0.19
C LYS A 16 -1.11 4.56 -0.08
N ALA A 17 -1.75 3.77 -0.94
CA ALA A 17 -1.22 2.47 -1.35
C ALA A 17 0.11 2.60 -2.11
N GLU A 18 0.27 3.69 -2.87
CA GLU A 18 1.50 4.03 -3.61
C GLU A 18 2.71 4.14 -2.70
N ASP A 19 2.55 4.70 -1.50
CA ASP A 19 3.63 4.84 -0.53
C ASP A 19 4.07 3.50 0.08
N SER A 20 3.27 2.46 -0.11
CA SER A 20 3.52 1.09 0.34
C SER A 20 4.19 0.19 -0.69
N ILE A 21 4.54 0.70 -1.89
CA ILE A 21 5.24 -0.04 -2.92
C ILE A 21 6.56 0.67 -3.26
N ALA A 22 7.70 0.05 -2.94
CA ALA A 22 9.02 0.67 -3.08
C ALA A 22 9.44 0.92 -4.52
N ASN A 23 9.03 0.05 -5.45
CA ASN A 23 9.49 0.02 -6.84
C ASN A 23 8.37 0.35 -7.83
N LEU A 24 7.37 1.15 -7.44
CA LEU A 24 6.23 1.48 -8.29
C LEU A 24 6.65 2.09 -9.65
N SER A 25 7.72 2.88 -9.66
CA SER A 25 8.29 3.48 -10.89
C SER A 25 9.00 2.49 -11.82
N GLU A 26 9.36 1.30 -11.32
CA GLU A 26 9.98 0.23 -12.11
C GLU A 26 8.94 -0.72 -12.72
N LEU A 27 7.68 -0.60 -12.30
CA LEU A 27 6.57 -1.38 -12.85
C LEU A 27 6.10 -0.81 -14.20
N PRO A 28 5.43 -1.61 -15.04
CA PRO A 28 4.93 -1.16 -16.33
C PRO A 28 4.08 0.12 -16.23
N ALA A 29 4.26 1.04 -17.17
CA ALA A 29 3.48 2.28 -17.20
C ALA A 29 1.97 2.00 -17.30
N GLY A 30 1.18 2.67 -16.45
CA GLY A 30 -0.25 2.41 -16.31
C GLY A 30 -0.61 1.40 -15.22
N THR A 31 0.39 0.86 -14.51
CA THR A 31 0.15 0.10 -13.27
C THR A 31 -0.56 0.99 -12.26
N THR A 32 -1.62 0.47 -11.65
CA THR A 32 -2.37 1.13 -10.59
C THR A 32 -2.24 0.34 -9.30
N VAL A 33 -2.29 1.04 -8.17
CA VAL A 33 -2.20 0.42 -6.85
C VAL A 33 -3.28 0.96 -5.93
N ALA A 34 -3.90 0.07 -5.18
CA ALA A 34 -4.94 0.42 -4.21
C ALA A 34 -4.87 -0.53 -3.02
N PHE A 35 -5.31 -0.07 -1.84
CA PHE A 35 -5.53 -1.01 -0.75
C PHE A 35 -6.75 -1.88 -1.05
N LYS A 36 -6.64 -3.18 -0.76
CA LYS A 36 -7.74 -4.14 -0.88
C LYS A 36 -8.92 -3.75 0.01
N GLU A 37 -8.62 -3.23 1.20
CA GLU A 37 -9.58 -2.75 2.19
C GLU A 37 -9.08 -1.42 2.80
N PRO A 38 -9.98 -0.54 3.27
CA PRO A 38 -9.57 0.67 3.97
C PRO A 38 -8.71 0.35 5.20
N VAL A 39 -7.60 1.06 5.38
CA VAL A 39 -6.73 0.90 6.54
C VAL A 39 -7.19 1.83 7.65
N ASP A 40 -7.57 1.27 8.80
CA ASP A 40 -7.93 2.04 9.98
C ASP A 40 -6.68 2.55 10.70
N THR A 41 -6.48 3.87 10.63
CA THR A 41 -5.36 4.57 11.25
C THR A 41 -5.75 5.36 12.50
N THR A 42 -6.96 5.17 13.04
CA THR A 42 -7.43 5.94 14.20
C THR A 42 -6.58 5.69 15.44
N ASP A 43 -6.22 4.43 15.69
CA ASP A 43 -5.38 4.01 16.81
C ASP A 43 -3.94 3.74 16.39
N ALA A 44 -2.98 4.13 17.24
CA ALA A 44 -1.56 3.83 17.06
C ALA A 44 -1.28 2.31 17.01
N GLY A 45 -0.22 1.95 16.31
CA GLY A 45 0.25 0.56 16.19
C GLY A 45 0.44 0.12 14.74
N ASP A 46 0.88 -1.12 14.57
CA ASP A 46 1.10 -1.72 13.26
C ASP A 46 -0.21 -2.27 12.70
N LYS A 47 -0.61 -1.78 11.53
CA LYS A 47 -1.83 -2.18 10.83
C LYS A 47 -1.44 -3.05 9.63
N PRO A 48 -1.71 -4.36 9.65
CA PRO A 48 -1.50 -5.19 8.47
C PRO A 48 -2.50 -4.77 7.39
N ALA A 49 -2.01 -4.57 6.17
CA ALA A 49 -2.82 -4.20 5.02
C ALA A 49 -2.37 -4.99 3.78
N THR A 50 -3.20 -4.98 2.75
CA THR A 50 -2.86 -5.61 1.46
C THR A 50 -3.03 -4.57 0.36
N VAL A 51 -1.99 -4.37 -0.43
CA VAL A 51 -2.03 -3.55 -1.64
C VAL A 51 -2.28 -4.46 -2.83
N VAL A 52 -3.30 -4.14 -3.62
CA VAL A 52 -3.57 -4.76 -4.92
C VAL A 52 -2.88 -3.92 -5.98
N VAL A 53 -1.95 -4.54 -6.70
CA VAL A 53 -1.26 -3.96 -7.84
C VAL A 53 -1.91 -4.48 -9.11
N THR A 54 -2.52 -3.61 -9.91
CA THR A 54 -3.18 -3.97 -11.17
C THR A 54 -2.37 -3.44 -12.34
N TYR A 55 -1.99 -4.35 -13.24
CA TYR A 55 -1.16 -4.04 -14.40
C TYR A 55 -2.01 -3.70 -15.64
N PRO A 56 -1.42 -3.04 -16.65
CA PRO A 56 -2.12 -2.70 -17.89
C PRO A 56 -2.65 -3.90 -18.69
N ASP A 57 -2.08 -5.09 -18.50
CA ASP A 57 -2.54 -6.34 -19.13
C ASP A 57 -3.77 -6.94 -18.44
N GLY A 58 -4.26 -6.31 -17.36
CA GLY A 58 -5.38 -6.75 -16.55
C GLY A 58 -5.02 -7.78 -15.48
N SER A 59 -3.76 -8.22 -15.40
CA SER A 59 -3.29 -9.05 -14.30
C SER A 59 -3.16 -8.25 -13.00
N SER A 60 -3.18 -8.95 -11.87
CA SER A 60 -3.00 -8.30 -10.56
C SER A 60 -2.20 -9.15 -9.60
N GLU A 61 -1.53 -8.48 -8.66
CA GLU A 61 -0.77 -9.08 -7.56
C GLU A 61 -1.21 -8.47 -6.22
N GLU A 62 -1.31 -9.31 -5.19
CA GLU A 62 -1.58 -8.88 -3.82
C GLU A 62 -0.29 -8.83 -3.01
N VAL A 63 -0.02 -7.68 -2.41
CA VAL A 63 1.21 -7.40 -1.67
C VAL A 63 0.85 -7.14 -0.22
N PRO A 64 1.21 -8.03 0.72
CA PRO A 64 1.05 -7.76 2.14
C PRO A 64 2.03 -6.67 2.57
N VAL A 65 1.53 -5.66 3.28
CA VAL A 65 2.31 -4.51 3.77
C VAL A 65 1.90 -4.18 5.21
N THR A 66 2.75 -3.42 5.90
CA THR A 66 2.43 -2.89 7.23
C THR A 66 2.34 -1.37 7.17
N VAL A 67 1.21 -0.83 7.64
CA VAL A 67 1.03 0.60 7.87
C VAL A 67 1.20 0.87 9.35
N LYS A 68 2.28 1.54 9.72
CA LYS A 68 2.55 1.91 11.10
C LYS A 68 1.87 3.24 11.43
N VAL A 69 1.01 3.24 12.42
CA VAL A 69 0.38 4.46 12.93
C VAL A 69 1.16 4.91 14.16
N SER A 70 1.84 6.06 14.06
CA SER A 70 2.60 6.62 15.17
C SER A 70 2.45 8.14 15.25
N LYS A 71 2.46 8.65 16.48
CA LYS A 71 2.45 10.07 16.82
C LYS A 71 3.86 10.59 17.07
#